data_AF-A0A7K2ZAF5-F1
#
_entry.id   AF-A0A7K2ZAF5-F1
#
_cell.length_a   1.000
_cell.length_b   1.000
_cell.length_c   1.000
_cell.angle_alpha   90.00
_cell.angle_beta   90.00
_cell.angle_gamma   90.00
#
_symmetry.space_group_name_H-M   'P 1'
#
loop_
_entity.id
_entity.type
_entity.pdbx_description
1 polymer ?
#
loop_
_entity_poly.entity_id
_entity_poly.type
_entity_poly.pdbx_seq_one_letter_code
_entity_poly.pdbx_strand_id
1 'polypeptide(L)'
;MSDHTNPSVVRPAFMARVAGLPVESVQGLRCPESRRWADEVLDDSARLRLLAEKAGDRLHDLIGGSDDEPLRRALLKLRRDIFNGRLPAPDTADRALALVRGLDPAAASTLTDWLTGRRAL
;
A
#
# COMPACT_ATOMS: atom_id res chain seq x y z
N MET A 1 -6.94 14.96 -83.48
CA MET A 1 -6.28 13.95 -82.63
C MET A 1 -6.15 14.58 -81.25
N SER A 2 -7.23 14.49 -80.46
CA SER A 2 -7.38 15.28 -79.25
C SER A 2 -6.94 14.46 -78.04
N ASP A 3 -5.86 14.91 -77.43
CA ASP A 3 -5.24 14.32 -76.24
C ASP A 3 -6.09 14.65 -75.01
N HIS A 4 -6.72 13.63 -74.42
CA HIS A 4 -7.48 13.75 -73.17
C HIS A 4 -6.56 13.38 -72.01
N THR A 5 -5.76 14.35 -71.54
CA THR A 5 -5.04 14.20 -70.27
C THR A 5 -6.04 14.35 -69.13
N ASN A 6 -6.44 13.24 -68.52
CA ASN A 6 -7.30 13.22 -67.36
C ASN A 6 -6.41 13.40 -66.10
N PRO A 7 -6.47 14.53 -65.39
CA PRO A 7 -5.62 14.73 -64.21
C PRO A 7 -6.12 13.81 -63.08
N SER A 8 -5.32 12.83 -62.72
CA SER A 8 -5.61 11.95 -61.58
C SER A 8 -5.57 12.76 -60.29
N VAL A 9 -6.75 13.12 -59.78
CA VAL A 9 -6.89 13.71 -58.44
C VAL A 9 -6.62 12.61 -57.40
N VAL A 10 -5.48 12.70 -56.72
CA VAL A 10 -5.17 11.83 -55.58
C VAL A 10 -6.07 12.24 -54.41
N ARG A 11 -6.95 11.34 -53.99
CA ARG A 11 -7.79 11.52 -52.81
C ARG A 11 -6.99 11.12 -51.56
N PRO A 12 -7.18 11.79 -50.41
CA PRO A 12 -6.50 11.44 -49.19
C PRO A 12 -6.85 9.99 -48.80
N ALA A 13 -5.81 9.16 -48.65
CA ALA A 13 -5.93 7.78 -48.21
C ALA A 13 -5.76 7.70 -46.68
N PHE A 14 -6.52 6.81 -46.04
CA PHE A 14 -6.41 6.53 -44.62
C PHE A 14 -6.07 5.05 -44.43
N MET A 15 -5.19 4.78 -43.47
CA MET A 15 -4.80 3.43 -43.06
C MET A 15 -5.25 3.20 -41.62
N ALA A 16 -6.02 2.14 -41.40
CA ALA A 16 -6.32 1.62 -40.07
C ALA A 16 -5.64 0.27 -39.88
N ARG A 17 -5.09 0.07 -38.68
CA ARG A 17 -4.73 -1.25 -38.17
C ARG A 17 -5.77 -1.68 -37.15
N VAL A 18 -6.39 -2.81 -37.41
CA VAL A 18 -7.41 -3.40 -36.56
C VAL A 18 -6.83 -4.67 -35.94
N ALA A 19 -7.13 -4.91 -34.66
CA ALA A 19 -6.70 -6.13 -33.99
C ALA A 19 -7.33 -7.37 -34.66
N GLY A 20 -6.61 -8.49 -34.63
CA GLY A 20 -7.09 -9.75 -35.23
C GLY A 20 -8.24 -10.41 -34.46
N LEU A 21 -8.52 -9.97 -33.24
CA LEU A 21 -9.60 -10.46 -32.39
C LEU A 21 -10.38 -9.30 -31.76
N PRO A 22 -11.67 -9.50 -31.46
CA PRO A 22 -12.48 -8.51 -30.78
C PRO A 22 -12.09 -8.42 -29.29
N VAL A 23 -12.34 -7.28 -28.64
CA VAL A 23 -11.94 -7.05 -27.24
C VAL A 23 -12.62 -8.02 -26.27
N GLU A 24 -13.80 -8.51 -26.64
CA GLU A 24 -14.60 -9.49 -25.93
C GLU A 24 -13.83 -10.80 -25.72
N SER A 25 -12.91 -11.15 -26.64
CA SER A 25 -12.06 -12.34 -26.51
C SER A 25 -11.18 -12.34 -25.25
N VAL A 26 -10.83 -11.15 -24.73
CA VAL A 26 -10.08 -11.02 -23.47
C VAL A 26 -10.94 -10.63 -22.28
N GLN A 27 -12.19 -10.22 -22.50
CA GLN A 27 -13.11 -9.88 -21.40
C GLN A 27 -13.47 -11.11 -20.57
N GLY A 28 -13.69 -12.26 -21.21
CA GLY A 28 -13.98 -13.53 -20.52
C GLY A 28 -12.83 -14.06 -19.66
N LEU A 29 -11.61 -13.53 -19.84
CA LEU A 29 -10.44 -13.88 -19.04
C LEU A 29 -10.28 -13.00 -17.80
N ARG A 30 -11.14 -11.99 -17.61
CA ARG A 30 -11.05 -11.07 -16.48
C ARG A 30 -11.59 -11.72 -15.21
N CYS A 31 -10.90 -11.47 -14.10
CA CYS A 31 -11.35 -11.81 -12.76
C CYS A 31 -11.57 -10.51 -11.97
N PRO A 32 -12.70 -9.79 -12.19
CA PRO A 32 -12.91 -8.47 -11.61
C PRO A 32 -12.91 -8.50 -10.07
N GLU A 33 -13.48 -9.54 -9.47
CA GLU A 33 -13.50 -9.74 -8.02
C GLU A 33 -12.09 -9.96 -7.44
N SER A 34 -11.29 -10.83 -8.06
CA SER A 34 -9.90 -11.06 -7.64
C SER A 34 -9.04 -9.81 -7.81
N ARG A 35 -9.25 -9.05 -8.90
CA ARG A 35 -8.57 -7.78 -9.12
C ARG A 35 -8.95 -6.77 -8.03
N ARG A 36 -10.24 -6.61 -7.74
CA ARG A 36 -10.73 -5.69 -6.71
C ARG A 36 -10.13 -6.03 -5.35
N TRP A 37 -10.19 -7.30 -4.95
CA TRP A 37 -9.58 -7.77 -3.72
C TRP A 37 -8.08 -7.49 -3.67
N ALA A 38 -7.35 -7.71 -4.77
CA ALA A 38 -5.93 -7.41 -4.83
C ALA A 38 -5.66 -5.90 -4.68
N ASP A 39 -6.44 -5.05 -5.35
CA ASP A 39 -6.36 -3.60 -5.23
C ASP A 39 -6.62 -3.17 -3.76
N GLU A 40 -7.63 -3.73 -3.10
CA GLU A 40 -7.94 -3.47 -1.67
C GLU A 40 -6.78 -3.87 -0.74
N VAL A 41 -6.19 -5.06 -0.92
CA VAL A 41 -5.04 -5.52 -0.13
C VAL A 41 -3.83 -4.62 -0.33
N LEU A 42 -3.57 -4.17 -1.56
CA LEU A 42 -2.46 -3.26 -1.86
C LEU A 42 -2.65 -1.89 -1.23
N ASP A 43 -3.85 -1.32 -1.31
CA ASP A 43 -4.19 -0.02 -0.72
C ASP A 43 -4.10 -0.07 0.81
N ASP A 44 -4.65 -1.12 1.44
CA ASP A 44 -4.58 -1.31 2.89
C ASP A 44 -3.13 -1.55 3.35
N SER A 45 -2.34 -2.29 2.57
CA SER A 45 -0.91 -2.51 2.85
C SER A 45 -0.12 -1.19 2.77
N ALA A 46 -0.42 -0.33 1.80
CA ALA A 46 0.19 1.00 1.69
C ALA A 46 -0.21 1.88 2.89
N ARG A 47 -1.48 1.86 3.30
CA ARG A 47 -1.95 2.59 4.49
C ARG A 47 -1.25 2.09 5.76
N LEU A 48 -1.12 0.78 5.93
CA LEU A 48 -0.42 0.20 7.08
C LEU A 48 1.05 0.61 7.12
N ARG A 49 1.72 0.71 5.97
CA ARG A 49 3.10 1.19 5.92
C ARG A 49 3.24 2.62 6.43
N LEU A 50 2.33 3.51 6.02
CA LEU A 50 2.30 4.90 6.52
C LEU A 50 2.03 4.96 8.03
N LEU A 51 1.15 4.10 8.55
CA LEU A 51 0.91 3.99 9.99
C LEU A 51 2.13 3.43 10.74
N ALA A 52 2.84 2.46 10.16
CA ALA A 52 4.06 1.90 10.72
C ALA A 52 5.17 2.95 10.83
N GLU A 53 5.33 3.78 9.80
CA GLU A 53 6.28 4.90 9.78
C GLU A 53 5.93 5.91 10.88
N LYS A 54 4.68 6.36 10.95
CA LYS A 54 4.21 7.28 12.02
C LYS A 54 4.41 6.71 13.42
N ALA A 55 4.05 5.44 13.64
CA ALA A 55 4.28 4.78 14.92
C ALA A 55 5.77 4.68 15.24
N GLY A 56 6.60 4.37 14.24
CA GLY A 56 8.05 4.28 14.36
C GLY A 56 8.71 5.60 14.75
N ASP A 57 8.22 6.72 14.21
CA ASP A 57 8.70 8.07 14.56
C ASP A 57 8.33 8.43 16.01
N ARG A 58 7.08 8.18 16.42
CA ARG A 58 6.67 8.41 17.82
C ARG A 58 7.45 7.55 18.81
N LEU A 59 7.72 6.29 18.46
CA LEU A 59 8.57 5.42 19.28
C LEU A 59 10.01 5.91 19.33
N HIS A 60 10.52 6.55 18.27
CA HIS A 60 11.86 7.10 18.26
C HIS A 60 12.03 8.19 19.31
N ASP A 61 11.07 9.11 19.42
CA ASP A 61 11.08 10.18 20.42
C ASP A 61 11.06 9.61 21.85
N LEU A 62 10.20 8.62 22.10
CA LEU A 62 10.12 7.94 23.40
C LEU A 62 11.42 7.21 23.78
N ILE A 63 12.08 6.58 22.80
CA ILE A 63 13.38 5.94 22.98
C ILE A 63 14.45 6.96 23.35
N GLY A 64 14.43 8.13 22.71
CA GLY A 64 15.40 9.21 22.96
C GLY A 64 15.25 9.86 24.34
N GLY A 65 14.05 9.86 24.91
CA GLY A 65 13.76 10.43 26.22
C GLY A 65 13.83 9.45 27.41
N SER A 66 14.21 8.19 27.19
CA SER A 66 14.21 7.13 28.21
C SER A 66 15.61 6.78 28.69
N ASP A 67 15.91 7.04 29.96
CA ASP A 67 17.14 6.59 30.64
C ASP A 67 17.04 5.15 31.20
N ASP A 68 15.84 4.55 31.19
CA ASP A 68 15.61 3.15 31.58
C ASP A 68 16.01 2.21 30.42
N GLU A 69 17.10 1.48 30.61
CA GLU A 69 17.67 0.58 29.59
C GLU A 69 16.77 -0.63 29.27
N PRO A 70 16.17 -1.35 30.24
CA PRO A 70 15.10 -2.31 29.97
C PRO A 70 13.96 -1.75 29.10
N LEU A 71 13.43 -0.57 29.44
CA LEU A 71 12.35 0.09 28.69
C LEU A 71 12.79 0.42 27.26
N ARG A 72 13.96 1.04 27.12
CA ARG A 72 14.57 1.42 25.85
C ARG A 72 14.73 0.23 24.91
N ARG A 73 15.22 -0.91 25.41
CA ARG A 73 15.34 -2.15 24.62
C ARG A 73 13.99 -2.70 24.17
N ALA A 74 12.96 -2.64 25.02
CA ALA A 74 11.62 -3.08 24.66
C ALA A 74 11.02 -2.21 23.53
N LEU A 75 11.16 -0.89 23.63
CA LEU A 75 10.71 0.06 22.59
C LEU A 75 11.47 -0.12 21.27
N LEU A 76 12.77 -0.37 21.31
CA LEU A 76 13.57 -0.66 20.10
C LEU A 76 13.13 -1.94 19.40
N LYS A 77 12.84 -3.00 20.16
CA LYS A 77 12.30 -4.24 19.59
C LYS A 77 10.94 -3.99 18.94
N LEU A 78 10.04 -3.31 19.64
CA LEU A 78 8.72 -2.97 19.12
C LEU A 78 8.80 -2.15 17.83
N ARG A 79 9.65 -1.11 17.79
CA ARG A 79 9.89 -0.30 16.60
C ARG A 79 10.38 -1.16 15.43
N ARG A 80 11.28 -2.11 15.68
CA ARG A 80 11.78 -3.03 14.66
C ARG A 80 10.68 -3.97 14.15
N ASP A 81 9.83 -4.49 15.03
CA ASP A 81 8.74 -5.37 14.63
C ASP A 81 7.72 -4.63 13.76
N ILE A 82 7.33 -3.41 14.15
CA ILE A 82 6.43 -2.53 13.39
C ILE A 82 7.00 -2.19 12.02
N PHE A 83 8.26 -1.75 11.97
CA PHE A 83 8.93 -1.41 10.72
C PHE A 83 9.01 -2.60 9.75
N ASN A 84 9.22 -3.81 10.27
CA ASN A 84 9.25 -5.03 9.47
C ASN A 84 7.86 -5.62 9.19
N GLY A 85 6.77 -4.94 9.58
CA GLY A 85 5.40 -5.42 9.37
C GLY A 85 5.06 -6.69 10.16
N ARG A 86 5.80 -6.98 11.24
CA ARG A 86 5.63 -8.19 12.06
C ARG A 86 4.63 -7.92 13.16
N LEU A 87 3.52 -8.64 13.13
CA LEU A 87 2.53 -8.59 14.21
C LEU A 87 3.08 -9.31 15.45
N PRO A 88 3.26 -8.63 16.59
CA PRO A 88 3.64 -9.29 17.83
C PRO A 88 2.54 -10.25 18.31
N ALA A 89 2.90 -11.25 19.11
CA ALA A 89 1.92 -12.09 19.79
C ALA A 89 0.95 -11.22 20.63
N PRO A 90 -0.34 -11.62 20.80
CA PRO A 90 -1.36 -10.78 21.43
C PRO A 90 -0.96 -10.24 22.81
N ASP A 91 -0.44 -11.10 23.67
CA ASP A 91 0.03 -10.76 25.03
C ASP A 91 1.18 -9.74 25.03
N THR A 92 2.04 -9.80 24.01
CA THR A 92 3.17 -8.90 23.82
C THR A 92 2.70 -7.56 23.27
N ALA A 93 1.75 -7.58 22.34
CA ALA A 93 1.13 -6.38 21.79
C ALA A 93 0.37 -5.59 22.87
N ASP A 94 -0.38 -6.27 23.73
CA ASP A 94 -1.16 -5.64 24.79
C ASP A 94 -0.27 -5.00 25.86
N ARG A 95 0.81 -5.70 26.26
CA ARG A 95 1.82 -5.15 27.17
C ARG A 95 2.55 -3.95 26.57
N ALA A 96 2.95 -4.04 25.30
CA ALA A 96 3.57 -2.93 24.59
C ALA A 96 2.65 -1.71 24.49
N LEU A 97 1.36 -1.94 24.20
CA LEU A 97 0.37 -0.87 24.12
C LEU A 97 0.13 -0.21 25.47
N ALA A 98 0.01 -1.00 26.56
CA ALA A 98 -0.14 -0.46 27.91
C ALA A 98 1.07 0.40 28.32
N LEU A 99 2.27 -0.07 28.00
CA LEU A 99 3.52 0.65 28.25
C LEU A 99 3.58 1.97 27.47
N VAL A 100 3.34 1.94 26.15
CA VAL A 100 3.35 3.16 25.32
C VAL A 100 2.26 4.13 25.77
N ARG A 101 1.08 3.65 26.17
CA ARG A 101 -0.01 4.49 26.70
C ARG A 101 0.37 5.23 27.98
N GLY A 102 1.18 4.61 28.84
CA GLY A 102 1.71 5.25 30.05
C GLY A 102 2.72 6.37 29.75
N LEU A 103 3.36 6.35 28.57
CA LEU A 103 4.38 7.32 28.16
C LEU A 103 3.81 8.43 27.27
N ASP A 104 3.07 8.05 26.23
CA ASP A 104 2.43 8.97 25.29
C ASP A 104 1.10 8.37 24.76
N PRO A 105 -0.06 8.93 25.16
CA PRO A 105 -1.37 8.52 24.65
C PRO A 105 -1.52 8.64 23.14
N ALA A 106 -0.88 9.63 22.49
CA ALA A 106 -0.96 9.83 21.05
C ALA A 106 -0.13 8.78 20.28
N ALA A 107 1.05 8.43 20.79
CA ALA A 107 1.80 7.28 20.29
C ALA A 107 0.99 5.97 20.44
N ALA A 108 0.31 5.80 21.57
CA ALA A 108 -0.52 4.61 21.82
C ALA A 108 -1.73 4.53 20.86
N SER A 109 -2.37 5.65 20.53
CA SER A 109 -3.42 5.69 19.50
C SER A 109 -2.89 5.22 18.15
N THR A 110 -1.76 5.78 17.71
CA THR A 110 -1.13 5.42 16.42
C THR A 110 -0.74 3.95 16.37
N LEU A 111 -0.20 3.42 17.48
CA LEU A 111 0.14 2.00 17.62
C LEU A 111 -1.11 1.10 17.59
N THR A 112 -2.21 1.53 18.19
CA THR A 112 -3.49 0.80 18.19
C THR A 112 -4.06 0.70 16.77
N ASP A 113 -4.02 1.79 16.01
CA ASP A 113 -4.49 1.82 14.62
C ASP A 113 -3.68 0.85 13.75
N TRP A 114 -2.35 0.86 13.91
CA TRP A 114 -1.49 -0.07 13.19
C TRP A 114 -1.73 -1.53 13.57
N LEU A 115 -1.82 -1.85 14.86
CA LEU A 115 -2.07 -3.23 15.33
C LEU A 115 -3.42 -3.76 14.85
N THR A 116 -4.45 -2.92 14.89
CA THR A 116 -5.80 -3.27 14.43
C THR A 116 -5.81 -3.53 12.93
N GLY A 117 -5.27 -2.61 12.14
CA GLY A 117 -5.22 -2.81 10.70
C GLY A 117 -4.34 -4.00 10.29
N ARG A 118 -3.24 -4.25 11.01
CA ARG A 118 -2.35 -5.40 10.72
C ARG A 118 -2.98 -6.76 11.02
N ARG A 119 -3.96 -6.82 11.93
CA ARG A 119 -4.74 -8.04 12.22
C ARG A 119 -5.84 -8.28 11.19
N ALA A 120 -6.30 -7.23 10.52
CA ALA A 120 -7.39 -7.30 9.54
C ALA A 120 -6.90 -7.66 8.12
N LEU A 121 -5.59 -7.54 7.87
CA LEU A 121 -4.90 -7.92 6.64
C LEU A 121 -4.31 -9.32 6.74
#